data_AF-A0A7X0NSL4-F1
#
_entry.id   AF-A0A7X0NSL4-F1
#
_cell.length_a   1.000
_cell.length_b   1.000
_cell.length_c   1.000
_cell.angle_alpha   90.00
_cell.angle_beta   90.00
_cell.angle_gamma   90.00
#
_symmetry.space_group_name_H-M   'P 1'
#
loop_
_entity.id
_entity.type
_entity.pdbx_description
1 polymer ?
#
loop_
_entity_poly.entity_id
_entity_poly.type
_entity_poly.pdbx_seq_one_letter_code
_entity_poly.pdbx_strand_id
1 'polypeptide(L)'
;MTEYRASFDAAIAFSNGGDLTVHGFRVDLPGPDASEADIAALFVASLGLLMTDTVRLTDVRIFPEPHKGTRGGPSDPRHDRQPASGEGRGRLVELNHLPQEGGTYLEAPGGDLGGVELDKAVDLPAVVVRVTGARRSPIGVGSLAPFDVRDHAVLLHTGVREGHCLAADAAAWLVEHGAVLVGTDADGLDDCAREARPARESLLAAGIPVVERLTGLERLPPTGALFTAAPPRLLGVGRVPVRAYARLPIS
;
A
#
# COMPACT_ATOMS: atom_id res chain seq x y z
N MET A 1 3.91 11.40 -30.55
CA MET A 1 5.11 12.07 -30.00
C MET A 1 6.22 11.04 -30.01
N THR A 2 7.43 11.39 -30.45
CA THR A 2 8.55 10.43 -30.47
C THR A 2 9.01 10.21 -29.04
N GLU A 3 8.82 9.01 -28.52
CA GLU A 3 9.27 8.60 -27.18
C GLU A 3 10.73 8.11 -27.26
N TYR A 4 11.55 8.45 -26.26
CA TYR A 4 12.98 8.13 -26.22
C TYR A 4 13.28 7.17 -25.08
N ARG A 5 14.19 6.22 -25.29
CA ARG A 5 14.72 5.35 -24.22
C ARG A 5 16.23 5.46 -24.13
N ALA A 6 16.76 5.31 -22.93
CA ALA A 6 18.16 4.96 -22.72
C ALA A 6 18.29 3.45 -22.52
N SER A 7 19.32 2.84 -23.13
CA SER A 7 19.84 1.52 -22.78
C SER A 7 21.22 1.68 -22.17
N PHE A 8 21.51 1.01 -21.06
CA PHE A 8 22.78 1.14 -20.35
C PHE A 8 23.05 -0.09 -19.47
N ASP A 9 24.31 -0.19 -19.05
CA ASP A 9 24.74 -1.06 -17.97
C ASP A 9 24.86 -0.21 -16.69
N ALA A 10 24.62 -0.79 -15.52
CA ALA A 10 24.78 -0.07 -14.27
C ALA A 10 25.28 -0.95 -13.13
N ALA A 11 26.09 -0.35 -12.26
CA ALA A 11 26.49 -0.91 -10.97
C ALA A 11 26.02 0.03 -9.85
N ILE A 12 25.33 -0.53 -8.87
CA ILE A 12 24.81 0.17 -7.71
C ILE A 12 25.44 -0.40 -6.45
N ALA A 13 25.90 0.47 -5.54
CA ALA A 13 26.22 0.10 -4.18
C ALA A 13 25.14 0.64 -3.23
N PHE A 14 24.72 -0.18 -2.27
CA PHE A 14 23.75 0.23 -1.26
C PHE A 14 24.44 0.62 0.06
N SER A 15 23.92 1.65 0.72
CA SER A 15 24.44 2.17 2.00
C SER A 15 24.29 1.18 3.16
N ASN A 16 23.41 0.18 3.04
CA ASN A 16 23.27 -0.93 3.99
C ASN A 16 24.12 -2.16 3.63
N GLY A 17 24.97 -2.05 2.61
CA GLY A 17 25.83 -3.13 2.11
C GLY A 17 25.18 -3.93 0.97
N GLY A 18 26.03 -4.53 0.14
CA GLY A 18 25.63 -5.24 -1.07
C GLY A 18 25.65 -4.36 -2.32
N ASP A 19 25.55 -5.01 -3.48
CA ASP A 19 25.54 -4.36 -4.78
C ASP A 19 24.47 -4.95 -5.72
N LEU A 20 24.16 -4.19 -6.78
CA LEU A 20 23.32 -4.63 -7.88
C LEU A 20 24.00 -4.26 -9.19
N THR A 21 24.17 -5.24 -10.08
CA THR A 21 24.69 -5.02 -11.42
C THR A 21 23.63 -5.38 -12.46
N VAL A 22 23.45 -4.52 -13.47
CA VAL A 22 22.51 -4.76 -14.58
C VAL A 22 23.20 -4.52 -15.92
N HIS A 23 22.76 -5.28 -16.92
CA HIS A 23 23.28 -5.20 -18.29
C HIS A 23 22.15 -4.96 -19.29
N GLY A 24 22.33 -4.01 -20.19
CA GLY A 24 21.37 -3.66 -21.24
C GLY A 24 20.01 -3.22 -20.70
N PHE A 25 19.96 -2.64 -19.50
CA PHE A 25 18.72 -2.16 -18.89
C PHE A 25 18.17 -0.97 -19.67
N ARG A 26 16.84 -0.86 -19.75
CA ARG A 26 16.17 0.23 -20.50
C ARG A 26 15.25 1.04 -19.60
N VAL A 27 15.36 2.38 -19.70
CA VAL A 27 14.46 3.33 -19.05
C VAL A 27 13.95 4.35 -20.06
N ASP A 28 12.73 4.82 -19.85
CA ASP A 28 12.14 5.84 -20.70
C ASP A 28 12.68 7.22 -20.33
N LEU A 29 12.79 8.11 -21.31
CA LEU A 29 13.31 9.45 -21.16
C LEU A 29 12.28 10.51 -21.60
N PRO A 30 12.38 11.75 -21.08
CA PRO A 30 11.46 12.83 -21.46
C PRO A 30 11.82 13.40 -22.85
N GLY A 31 13.07 13.19 -23.27
CA GLY A 31 13.67 13.72 -24.49
C GLY A 31 15.07 13.16 -24.69
N PRO A 32 15.69 13.46 -25.84
CA PRO A 32 16.98 12.90 -26.25
C PRO A 32 18.18 13.45 -25.45
N ASP A 33 18.02 14.59 -24.77
CA ASP A 33 19.12 15.31 -24.12
C ASP A 33 19.26 14.99 -22.62
N ALA A 34 18.68 13.87 -22.15
CA ALA A 34 18.76 13.47 -20.75
C ALA A 34 20.20 13.18 -20.32
N SER A 35 20.63 13.74 -19.18
CA SER A 35 21.97 13.51 -18.65
C SER A 35 22.10 12.12 -18.01
N GLU A 36 23.33 11.65 -17.79
CA GLU A 36 23.56 10.39 -17.07
C GLU A 36 22.99 10.41 -15.64
N ALA A 37 22.99 11.58 -14.99
CA ALA A 37 22.38 11.74 -13.67
C ALA A 37 20.85 11.55 -13.72
N ASP A 38 20.21 12.09 -14.76
CA ASP A 38 18.77 11.89 -14.99
C ASP A 38 18.45 10.43 -15.25
N ILE A 39 19.25 9.76 -16.10
CA ILE A 39 19.09 8.34 -16.41
C ILE A 39 19.26 7.48 -15.15
N ALA A 40 20.25 7.80 -14.31
CA ALA A 40 20.48 7.10 -13.04
C ALA A 40 19.32 7.29 -12.06
N ALA A 41 18.78 8.50 -11.94
CA ALA A 41 17.62 8.79 -11.10
C ALA A 41 16.38 8.02 -11.57
N LEU A 42 16.11 8.01 -12.88
CA LEU A 42 14.99 7.28 -13.47
C LEU A 42 15.16 5.76 -13.32
N PHE A 43 16.39 5.25 -13.44
CA PHE A 43 16.70 3.85 -13.20
C PHE A 43 16.35 3.43 -11.78
N VAL A 44 16.85 4.15 -10.77
CA VAL A 44 16.57 3.89 -9.35
C VAL A 44 15.07 3.97 -9.07
N ALA A 45 14.40 5.01 -9.59
CA ALA A 45 12.96 5.17 -9.45
C ALA A 45 12.16 4.03 -10.10
N SER A 46 12.61 3.54 -11.28
CA SER A 46 11.91 2.49 -12.04
C SER A 46 11.92 1.14 -11.35
N LEU A 47 13.02 0.83 -10.65
CA LEU A 47 13.17 -0.38 -9.87
C LEU A 47 12.70 -0.22 -8.41
N GLY A 48 12.34 1.00 -7.99
CA GLY A 48 11.92 1.29 -6.62
C GLY A 48 13.01 1.00 -5.60
N LEU A 49 14.28 1.22 -5.97
CA LEU A 49 15.41 0.92 -5.09
C LEU A 49 15.53 1.97 -4.00
N LEU A 50 15.72 1.50 -2.77
CA LEU A 50 15.95 2.33 -1.58
C LEU A 50 17.40 2.18 -1.11
N MET A 51 17.88 3.15 -0.35
CA MET A 51 19.22 3.12 0.28
C MET A 51 20.40 3.07 -0.71
N THR A 52 20.18 3.46 -1.97
CA THR A 52 21.22 3.60 -2.99
C THR A 52 22.25 4.67 -2.60
N ASP A 53 23.52 4.28 -2.50
CA ASP A 53 24.61 5.20 -2.15
C ASP A 53 25.28 5.73 -3.43
N THR A 54 25.71 4.83 -4.31
CA THR A 54 26.33 5.21 -5.59
C THR A 54 25.71 4.45 -6.75
N VAL A 55 25.46 5.17 -7.85
CA VAL A 55 25.05 4.60 -9.14
C VAL A 55 26.10 4.96 -10.17
N ARG A 56 26.66 3.95 -10.84
CA ARG A 56 27.57 4.15 -11.97
C ARG A 56 26.94 3.56 -13.22
N LEU A 57 26.75 4.40 -14.23
CA LEU A 57 26.28 3.98 -15.54
C LEU A 57 27.48 3.75 -16.48
N THR A 58 27.34 2.77 -17.37
CA THR A 58 28.27 2.52 -18.48
C THR A 58 27.47 2.17 -19.74
N ASP A 59 28.09 2.34 -20.90
CA ASP A 59 27.50 1.96 -22.20
C ASP A 59 26.13 2.60 -22.49
N VAL A 60 25.92 3.82 -22.01
CA VAL A 60 24.68 4.58 -22.17
C VAL A 60 24.44 4.91 -23.65
N ARG A 61 23.28 4.52 -24.16
CA ARG A 61 22.80 4.81 -25.52
C ARG A 61 21.36 5.27 -25.50
N ILE A 62 21.09 6.45 -26.06
CA ILE A 62 19.73 7.00 -26.20
C ILE A 62 19.25 6.79 -27.63
N PHE A 63 18.03 6.30 -27.81
CA PHE A 63 17.43 6.08 -29.12
C PHE A 63 15.90 6.26 -29.10
N PRO A 64 15.29 6.66 -30.24
CA PRO A 64 13.84 6.78 -30.36
C PRO A 64 13.19 5.40 -30.51
N GLU A 65 12.27 5.04 -29.61
CA GLU A 65 11.53 3.77 -29.63
C GLU A 65 10.14 4.02 -29.01
N PRO A 66 9.02 3.73 -29.72
CA PRO A 66 7.67 3.89 -29.14
C PRO A 66 7.41 2.82 -28.06
N HIS A 67 6.96 3.21 -26.86
CA HIS A 67 6.80 2.30 -25.71
C HIS A 67 5.64 2.68 -24.77
N LYS A 68 5.09 1.70 -24.04
CA LYS A 68 3.92 1.90 -23.15
C LYS A 68 4.20 2.61 -21.80
N GLY A 69 5.36 3.24 -21.62
CA GLY A 69 5.74 3.93 -20.39
C GLY A 69 6.26 2.97 -19.30
N THR A 70 7.34 3.35 -18.63
CA THR A 70 7.94 2.69 -17.47
C THR A 70 7.50 3.42 -16.22
N ARG A 71 7.11 2.65 -15.21
CA ARG A 71 6.72 3.15 -13.88
C ARG A 71 7.89 3.97 -13.31
N GLY A 72 7.65 5.23 -12.95
CA GLY A 72 8.69 6.14 -12.43
C GLY A 72 9.54 6.85 -13.50
N GLY A 73 9.28 6.60 -14.79
CA GLY A 73 9.91 7.28 -15.91
C GLY A 73 9.30 8.65 -16.21
N PRO A 74 9.86 9.44 -17.13
CA PRO A 74 9.35 10.76 -17.50
C PRO A 74 8.11 10.71 -18.38
N SER A 75 7.86 9.57 -19.02
CA SER A 75 6.58 9.25 -19.67
C SER A 75 5.53 8.73 -18.68
N ASP A 76 5.87 8.62 -17.39
CA ASP A 76 4.89 8.38 -16.34
C ASP A 76 4.04 9.64 -16.16
N PRO A 77 2.72 9.57 -16.29
CA PRO A 77 1.84 10.74 -16.10
C PRO A 77 1.97 11.38 -14.70
N ARG A 78 2.69 10.74 -13.77
CA ARG A 78 3.03 11.24 -12.44
C ARG A 78 4.27 12.16 -12.38
N HIS A 79 5.07 12.27 -13.45
CA HIS A 79 6.35 13.03 -13.45
C HIS A 79 6.17 14.55 -13.68
N ASP A 80 5.11 14.98 -14.38
CA ASP A 80 4.90 16.37 -14.82
C ASP A 80 4.19 17.30 -13.82
N ARG A 81 4.18 17.01 -12.52
CA ARG A 81 3.45 17.85 -11.54
C ARG A 81 4.33 18.56 -10.54
N GLN A 82 4.83 19.71 -10.98
CA GLN A 82 5.01 20.87 -10.11
C GLN A 82 3.62 21.33 -9.63
N PRO A 83 3.39 21.60 -8.34
CA PRO A 83 2.05 21.82 -7.82
C PRO A 83 1.53 23.19 -8.25
N ALA A 84 0.78 23.22 -9.36
CA ALA A 84 -0.09 24.32 -9.69
C ALA A 84 -1.29 24.28 -8.73
N SER A 85 -1.44 25.35 -7.97
CA SER A 85 -2.56 25.64 -7.08
C SER A 85 -3.91 25.48 -7.78
N GLY A 86 -4.65 24.41 -7.43
CA GLY A 86 -6.00 24.12 -7.92
C GLY A 86 -6.42 22.68 -7.60
N GLU A 87 -6.86 22.45 -6.36
CA GLU A 87 -7.21 21.13 -5.81
C GLU A 87 -8.31 20.40 -6.62
N GLY A 88 -7.92 19.47 -7.48
CA GLY A 88 -8.81 18.39 -7.89
C GLY A 88 -8.92 17.40 -6.73
N ARG A 89 -10.07 17.30 -6.05
CA ARG A 89 -10.28 16.23 -5.05
C ARG A 89 -9.99 14.87 -5.71
N GLY A 90 -9.00 14.15 -5.18
CA GLY A 90 -8.62 12.83 -5.70
C GLY A 90 -9.82 11.89 -5.80
N ARG A 91 -9.79 10.96 -6.77
CA ARG A 91 -10.90 10.04 -7.03
C ARG A 91 -11.21 9.19 -5.80
N LEU A 92 -12.48 9.10 -5.43
CA LEU A 92 -12.95 8.22 -4.37
C LEU A 92 -13.24 6.81 -4.89
N VAL A 93 -12.91 5.82 -4.08
CA VAL A 93 -13.16 4.40 -4.30
C VAL A 93 -13.98 3.90 -3.11
N GLU A 94 -15.20 3.44 -3.38
CA GLU A 94 -16.09 2.83 -2.37
C GLU A 94 -15.56 1.45 -1.99
N LEU A 95 -15.37 1.17 -0.71
CA LEU A 95 -14.79 -0.09 -0.22
C LEU A 95 -15.76 -0.91 0.62
N ASN A 96 -17.07 -0.63 0.53
CA ASN A 96 -18.09 -1.28 1.34
C ASN A 96 -18.90 -2.32 0.59
N HIS A 97 -19.22 -3.40 1.30
CA HIS A 97 -20.39 -4.20 0.99
C HIS A 97 -21.67 -3.49 1.41
N LEU A 98 -22.72 -3.68 0.62
CA LEU A 98 -24.05 -3.23 0.99
C LEU A 98 -24.56 -4.03 2.21
N PRO A 99 -25.46 -3.48 3.04
CA PRO A 99 -26.04 -4.23 4.16
C PRO A 99 -26.68 -5.56 3.75
N GLN A 100 -27.28 -5.64 2.54
CA GLN A 100 -27.86 -6.88 2.03
C GLN A 100 -26.80 -7.96 1.69
N GLU A 101 -25.55 -7.56 1.49
CA GLU A 101 -24.40 -8.43 1.21
C GLU A 101 -23.62 -8.76 2.50
N GLY A 102 -24.21 -8.42 3.65
CA GLY A 102 -23.59 -8.60 4.96
C GLY A 102 -22.70 -7.44 5.38
N GLY A 103 -22.65 -6.31 4.67
CA GLY A 103 -22.03 -5.06 5.13
C GLY A 103 -20.51 -5.09 5.37
N THR A 104 -19.95 -3.92 5.62
CA THR A 104 -18.56 -3.69 6.07
C THR A 104 -18.62 -3.12 7.48
N TYR A 105 -17.81 -3.66 8.40
CA TYR A 105 -17.91 -3.32 9.82
C TYR A 105 -16.58 -2.83 10.37
N LEU A 106 -16.65 -1.85 11.26
CA LEU A 106 -15.55 -1.48 12.14
C LEU A 106 -15.83 -2.04 13.54
N GLU A 107 -14.80 -2.63 14.14
CA GLU A 107 -14.76 -3.06 15.53
C GLU A 107 -13.84 -2.12 16.32
N ALA A 108 -14.37 -1.57 17.42
CA ALA A 108 -13.70 -0.59 18.25
C ALA A 108 -12.79 -1.27 19.29
N PRO A 109 -11.59 -0.70 19.53
CA PRO A 109 -10.79 -1.04 20.69
C PRO A 109 -11.57 -0.91 21.99
N GLY A 110 -11.35 -1.82 22.94
CA GLY A 110 -12.06 -1.82 24.24
C GLY A 110 -13.58 -2.04 24.15
N GLY A 111 -14.13 -2.32 22.96
CA GLY A 111 -15.55 -2.56 22.77
C GLY A 111 -16.44 -1.32 22.84
N ASP A 112 -15.88 -0.12 22.70
CA ASP A 112 -16.65 1.14 22.73
C ASP A 112 -16.25 2.11 21.61
N LEU A 113 -17.14 2.27 20.63
CA LEU A 113 -16.99 3.22 19.52
C LEU A 113 -16.97 4.67 19.98
N GLY A 114 -17.51 4.98 21.17
CA GLY A 114 -17.46 6.32 21.75
C GLY A 114 -16.04 6.83 22.02
N GLY A 115 -15.08 5.91 22.17
CA GLY A 115 -13.66 6.18 22.38
C GLY A 115 -12.78 6.05 21.14
N VAL A 116 -13.36 5.80 19.95
CA VAL A 116 -12.58 5.78 18.70
C VAL A 116 -12.37 7.21 18.22
N GLU A 117 -11.14 7.69 18.37
CA GLU A 117 -10.70 8.98 17.84
C GLU A 117 -10.69 8.97 16.30
N LEU A 118 -10.98 10.13 15.68
CA LEU A 118 -11.09 10.23 14.22
C LEU A 118 -9.74 10.05 13.51
N ASP A 119 -8.63 10.38 14.17
CA ASP A 119 -7.27 10.16 13.69
C ASP A 119 -6.94 8.66 13.50
N LYS A 120 -7.78 7.76 14.05
CA LYS A 120 -7.68 6.30 13.86
C LYS A 120 -8.62 5.75 12.80
N ALA A 121 -9.40 6.59 12.12
CA ALA A 121 -10.42 6.12 11.17
C ALA A 121 -10.64 7.03 9.96
N VAL A 122 -10.00 8.20 9.86
CA VAL A 122 -10.24 9.19 8.79
C VAL A 122 -8.93 9.58 8.11
N ASP A 123 -8.96 9.65 6.78
CA ASP A 123 -7.85 10.07 5.92
C ASP A 123 -6.49 9.42 6.28
N LEU A 124 -6.52 8.14 6.68
CA LEU A 124 -5.33 7.39 7.06
C LEU A 124 -4.49 7.04 5.83
N PRO A 125 -3.17 7.29 5.83
CA PRO A 125 -2.27 6.72 4.84
C PRO A 125 -2.47 5.20 4.76
N ALA A 126 -2.78 4.68 3.57
CA ALA A 126 -3.10 3.27 3.40
C ALA A 126 -1.95 2.50 2.76
N VAL A 127 -1.62 1.36 3.34
CA VAL A 127 -0.78 0.31 2.74
C VAL A 127 -1.67 -0.87 2.37
N VAL A 128 -1.62 -1.31 1.12
CA VAL A 128 -2.37 -2.47 0.64
C VAL A 128 -1.44 -3.66 0.46
N VAL A 129 -1.53 -4.62 1.38
CA VAL A 129 -0.75 -5.86 1.38
C VAL A 129 -1.51 -6.91 0.59
N ARG A 130 -1.04 -7.21 -0.62
CA ARG A 130 -1.65 -8.24 -1.49
C ARG A 130 -1.09 -9.61 -1.17
N VAL A 131 -1.95 -10.50 -0.71
CA VAL A 131 -1.64 -11.92 -0.44
C VAL A 131 -2.46 -12.87 -1.31
N THR A 132 -3.01 -12.35 -2.42
CA THR A 132 -3.81 -13.11 -3.39
C THR A 132 -3.02 -14.26 -4.01
N GLY A 133 -3.58 -15.46 -4.03
CA GLY A 133 -3.00 -16.62 -4.70
C GLY A 133 -2.00 -17.45 -3.86
N ALA A 134 -1.74 -17.05 -2.61
CA ALA A 134 -1.10 -17.94 -1.65
C ALA A 134 -2.03 -19.14 -1.35
N ARG A 135 -1.47 -20.35 -1.13
CA ARG A 135 -2.24 -21.43 -0.47
C ARG A 135 -2.79 -20.88 0.84
N ARG A 136 -3.96 -21.36 1.34
CA ARG A 136 -4.60 -20.94 2.62
C ARG A 136 -3.65 -21.03 3.82
N SER A 137 -2.71 -20.09 3.90
CA SER A 137 -1.65 -20.00 4.90
C SER A 137 -1.86 -18.70 5.66
N PRO A 138 -1.61 -18.69 6.97
CA PRO A 138 -1.67 -17.47 7.75
C PRO A 138 -0.78 -16.37 7.16
N ILE A 139 -1.27 -15.13 7.14
CA ILE A 139 -0.49 -13.94 6.81
C ILE A 139 0.50 -13.73 7.96
N GLY A 140 1.76 -14.05 7.70
CA GLY A 140 2.85 -13.91 8.66
C GLY A 140 3.59 -12.58 8.50
N VAL A 141 4.53 -12.33 9.42
CA VAL A 141 5.40 -11.14 9.43
C VAL A 141 6.12 -10.93 8.10
N GLY A 142 6.54 -12.00 7.42
CA GLY A 142 7.26 -11.91 6.14
C GLY A 142 6.47 -11.23 5.02
N SER A 143 5.13 -11.22 5.08
CA SER A 143 4.28 -10.50 4.12
C SER A 143 4.11 -9.02 4.45
N LEU A 144 4.36 -8.63 5.72
CA LEU A 144 4.16 -7.28 6.23
C LEU A 144 5.45 -6.47 6.29
N ALA A 145 6.56 -7.14 6.64
CA ALA A 145 7.88 -6.54 6.81
C ALA A 145 8.40 -5.69 5.63
N PRO A 146 8.03 -5.96 4.36
CA PRO A 146 8.44 -5.09 3.23
C PRO A 146 7.78 -3.70 3.20
N PHE A 147 6.76 -3.43 4.03
CA PHE A 147 5.99 -2.19 4.01
C PHE A 147 6.26 -1.34 5.25
N ASP A 148 6.24 -0.01 5.08
CA ASP A 148 6.20 0.92 6.22
C ASP A 148 4.75 1.04 6.71
N VAL A 149 4.48 0.45 7.88
CA VAL A 149 3.14 0.39 8.47
C VAL A 149 2.91 1.44 9.56
N ARG A 150 3.95 2.20 9.93
CA ARG A 150 3.86 3.17 11.01
C ARG A 150 2.91 4.29 10.62
N ASP A 151 1.94 4.61 11.46
CA ASP A 151 0.93 5.65 11.22
C ASP A 151 0.01 5.36 10.01
N HIS A 152 -0.03 4.10 9.54
CA HIS A 152 -0.82 3.69 8.38
C HIS A 152 -2.03 2.81 8.76
N ALA A 153 -3.05 2.85 7.90
CA ALA A 153 -4.05 1.80 7.76
C ALA A 153 -3.48 0.65 6.92
N VAL A 154 -3.34 -0.53 7.51
CA VAL A 154 -2.85 -1.73 6.82
C VAL A 154 -4.03 -2.54 6.31
N LEU A 155 -4.21 -2.58 4.99
CA LEU A 155 -5.32 -3.24 4.31
C LEU A 155 -4.84 -4.55 3.68
N LEU A 156 -5.33 -5.67 4.20
CA LEU A 156 -5.02 -7.02 3.74
C LEU A 156 -5.97 -7.39 2.60
N HIS A 157 -5.40 -7.56 1.40
CA HIS A 157 -6.15 -7.98 0.21
C HIS A 157 -5.88 -9.45 -0.07
N THR A 158 -6.83 -10.29 0.29
CA THR A 158 -6.78 -11.75 0.15
C THR A 158 -7.45 -12.24 -1.13
N GLY A 159 -8.40 -11.49 -1.67
CA GLY A 159 -9.11 -11.75 -2.93
C GLY A 159 -10.20 -12.82 -2.83
N VAL A 160 -10.45 -13.38 -1.65
CA VAL A 160 -11.50 -14.39 -1.40
C VAL A 160 -12.15 -14.15 -0.04
N ARG A 161 -13.45 -14.45 0.10
CA ARG A 161 -14.22 -14.14 1.31
C ARG A 161 -13.78 -14.95 2.53
N GLU A 162 -13.41 -16.20 2.34
CA GLU A 162 -12.85 -17.03 3.42
C GLU A 162 -11.43 -16.57 3.81
N GLY A 163 -10.81 -15.73 2.98
CA GLY A 163 -9.56 -15.04 3.22
C GLY A 163 -8.36 -15.89 3.62
N HIS A 164 -7.38 -15.18 4.17
CA HIS A 164 -6.25 -15.71 4.91
C HIS A 164 -6.30 -15.08 6.31
N CYS A 165 -6.16 -15.87 7.37
CA CYS A 165 -6.09 -15.32 8.72
C CYS A 165 -4.79 -14.54 8.93
N LEU A 166 -4.84 -13.52 9.79
CA LEU A 166 -3.64 -12.88 10.31
C LEU A 166 -3.03 -13.75 11.40
N ALA A 167 -1.74 -14.07 11.29
CA ALA A 167 -1.03 -14.82 12.34
C ALA A 167 -0.86 -13.96 13.61
N ALA A 168 -0.82 -14.60 14.78
CA ALA A 168 -0.72 -13.89 16.06
C ALA A 168 0.57 -13.07 16.20
N ASP A 169 1.69 -13.61 15.72
CA ASP A 169 2.99 -12.94 15.65
C ASP A 169 2.97 -11.75 14.67
N ALA A 170 2.26 -11.87 13.56
CA ALA A 170 2.04 -10.79 12.61
C ALA A 170 1.21 -9.64 13.20
N ALA A 171 0.18 -9.96 14.00
CA ALA A 171 -0.58 -8.97 14.74
C ALA A 171 0.27 -8.23 15.79
N ALA A 172 1.07 -8.97 16.57
CA ALA A 172 2.00 -8.36 17.52
C ALA A 172 3.02 -7.45 16.81
N TRP A 173 3.53 -7.87 15.67
CA TRP A 173 4.44 -7.07 14.85
C TRP A 173 3.78 -5.75 14.38
N LEU A 174 2.53 -5.78 13.92
CA LEU A 174 1.79 -4.56 13.54
C LEU A 174 1.63 -3.58 14.70
N VAL A 175 1.37 -4.08 15.91
CA VAL A 175 1.31 -3.27 17.13
C VAL A 175 2.65 -2.60 17.39
N GLU A 176 3.74 -3.38 17.41
CA GLU A 176 5.09 -2.86 17.67
C GLU A 176 5.56 -1.84 16.63
N HIS A 177 5.10 -1.96 15.39
CA HIS A 177 5.50 -1.09 14.27
C HIS A 177 4.56 0.10 14.08
N GLY A 178 3.54 0.26 14.94
CA GLY A 178 2.70 1.46 15.00
C GLY A 178 1.62 1.53 13.92
N ALA A 179 1.05 0.40 13.50
CA ALA A 179 -0.13 0.41 12.66
C ALA A 179 -1.31 1.09 13.39
N VAL A 180 -2.07 1.92 12.67
CA VAL A 180 -3.17 2.72 13.25
C VAL A 180 -4.51 2.04 13.09
N LEU A 181 -4.69 1.29 12.00
CA LEU A 181 -5.91 0.54 11.69
C LEU A 181 -5.53 -0.70 10.88
N VAL A 182 -6.24 -1.80 11.09
CA VAL A 182 -6.09 -3.01 10.26
C VAL A 182 -7.40 -3.32 9.54
N GLY A 183 -7.34 -3.45 8.23
CA GLY A 183 -8.47 -3.77 7.37
C GLY A 183 -8.28 -5.10 6.64
N THR A 184 -9.35 -5.83 6.35
CA THR A 184 -9.32 -7.03 5.50
C THR A 184 -10.55 -7.12 4.60
N ASP A 185 -10.38 -7.69 3.41
CA ASP A 185 -11.49 -8.07 2.51
C ASP A 185 -12.15 -9.41 2.88
N ALA A 186 -11.56 -10.14 3.82
CA ALA A 186 -12.12 -11.38 4.33
C ALA A 186 -13.35 -11.17 5.22
N ASP A 187 -14.14 -12.23 5.38
CA ASP A 187 -15.28 -12.28 6.29
C ASP A 187 -14.85 -12.10 7.77
N GLY A 188 -13.64 -12.51 8.11
CA GLY A 188 -13.02 -12.33 9.42
C GLY A 188 -11.49 -12.39 9.42
N LEU A 189 -10.85 -11.61 10.28
CA LEU A 189 -9.40 -11.52 10.42
C LEU A 189 -8.74 -12.81 10.96
N ASP A 190 -9.47 -13.58 11.79
CA ASP A 190 -8.97 -14.78 12.47
C ASP A 190 -9.47 -16.10 11.87
N ASP A 191 -10.21 -16.10 10.75
CA ASP A 191 -11.07 -17.22 10.31
C ASP A 191 -10.35 -18.53 9.87
N CYS A 192 -9.05 -18.70 10.13
CA CYS A 192 -8.36 -19.98 10.02
C CYS A 192 -7.98 -20.62 11.37
N ALA A 193 -8.08 -19.89 12.50
CA ALA A 193 -7.82 -20.40 13.84
C ALA A 193 -9.16 -20.78 14.50
N ARG A 194 -9.49 -22.06 14.50
CA ARG A 194 -10.82 -22.53 14.96
C ARG A 194 -11.05 -22.35 16.48
N GLU A 195 -10.04 -22.03 17.29
CA GLU A 195 -10.16 -22.04 18.76
C GLU A 195 -9.48 -20.89 19.56
N ALA A 196 -8.94 -19.86 18.92
CA ALA A 196 -8.61 -18.60 19.61
C ALA A 196 -8.60 -17.47 18.57
N ARG A 197 -8.99 -16.25 18.97
CA ARG A 197 -8.91 -15.02 18.15
C ARG A 197 -7.71 -14.14 18.54
N PRO A 198 -6.47 -14.66 18.56
CA PRO A 198 -5.35 -13.97 19.18
C PRO A 198 -4.97 -12.69 18.44
N ALA A 199 -5.15 -12.63 17.11
CA ALA A 199 -4.74 -11.47 16.32
C ALA A 199 -5.71 -10.30 16.53
N ARG A 200 -7.02 -10.53 16.39
CA ARG A 200 -8.03 -9.49 16.65
C ARG A 200 -7.93 -8.97 18.09
N GLU A 201 -7.90 -9.86 19.08
CA GLU A 201 -7.85 -9.45 20.48
C GLU A 201 -6.59 -8.64 20.79
N SER A 202 -5.43 -9.05 20.26
CA SER A 202 -4.17 -8.31 20.41
C SER A 202 -4.24 -6.89 19.81
N LEU A 203 -4.77 -6.75 18.60
CA LEU A 203 -4.93 -5.44 17.95
C LEU A 203 -5.88 -4.53 18.74
N LEU A 204 -7.04 -5.04 19.14
CA LEU A 204 -8.03 -4.27 19.89
C LEU A 204 -7.51 -3.89 21.29
N ALA A 205 -6.78 -4.78 21.96
CA ALA A 205 -6.14 -4.50 23.25
C ALA A 205 -5.05 -3.42 23.13
N ALA A 206 -4.36 -3.35 21.99
CA ALA A 206 -3.37 -2.32 21.67
C ALA A 206 -3.99 -0.99 21.22
N GLY A 207 -5.31 -0.89 21.12
CA GLY A 207 -5.96 0.36 20.69
C GLY A 207 -6.09 0.51 19.17
N ILE A 208 -5.93 -0.57 18.39
CA ILE A 208 -5.99 -0.57 16.93
C ILE A 208 -7.38 -1.07 16.47
N PRO A 209 -8.23 -0.22 15.86
CA PRO A 209 -9.50 -0.65 15.29
C PRO A 209 -9.31 -1.62 14.13
N VAL A 210 -10.28 -2.52 13.97
CA VAL A 210 -10.30 -3.53 12.91
C VAL A 210 -11.48 -3.30 11.99
N VAL A 211 -11.24 -3.34 10.67
CA VAL A 211 -12.27 -3.23 9.64
C VAL A 211 -12.32 -4.50 8.81
N GLU A 212 -13.49 -5.12 8.71
CA GLU A 212 -13.65 -6.41 8.02
C GLU A 212 -14.63 -6.29 6.87
N ARG A 213 -14.55 -7.24 5.94
CA ARG A 213 -15.42 -7.31 4.76
C ARG A 213 -15.28 -6.07 3.88
N LEU A 214 -14.04 -5.62 3.66
CA LEU A 214 -13.77 -4.61 2.66
C LEU A 214 -13.95 -5.19 1.26
N THR A 215 -14.25 -4.34 0.29
CA THR A 215 -14.29 -4.71 -1.14
C THR A 215 -13.51 -3.71 -1.97
N GLY A 216 -13.20 -4.04 -3.22
CA GLY A 216 -12.59 -3.10 -4.14
C GLY A 216 -11.13 -2.75 -3.85
N LEU A 217 -10.45 -3.49 -2.96
CA LEU A 217 -9.04 -3.30 -2.60
C LEU A 217 -8.10 -3.52 -3.79
N GLU A 218 -8.50 -4.31 -4.79
CA GLU A 218 -7.77 -4.52 -6.04
C GLU A 218 -7.57 -3.23 -6.83
N ARG A 219 -8.45 -2.23 -6.63
CA ARG A 219 -8.43 -0.93 -7.31
C ARG A 219 -7.51 0.10 -6.63
N LEU A 220 -6.98 -0.22 -5.44
CA LEU A 220 -6.10 0.67 -4.70
C LEU A 220 -4.63 0.45 -5.09
N PRO A 221 -3.78 1.50 -5.15
CA PRO A 221 -2.34 1.33 -5.25
C PRO A 221 -1.79 0.65 -3.97
N PRO A 222 -0.60 0.02 -4.02
CA PRO A 222 0.04 -0.53 -2.83
C PRO A 222 0.23 0.51 -1.71
N THR A 223 0.47 1.78 -2.05
CA THR A 223 0.65 2.90 -1.11
C THR A 223 0.10 4.20 -1.71
N GLY A 224 -0.09 5.22 -0.87
CA GLY A 224 -0.44 6.59 -1.28
C GLY A 224 -1.93 6.88 -1.40
N ALA A 225 -2.80 5.89 -1.16
CA ALA A 225 -4.22 6.13 -0.95
C ALA A 225 -4.48 6.61 0.49
N LEU A 226 -5.56 7.36 0.69
CA LEU A 226 -6.02 7.78 2.02
C LEU A 226 -7.34 7.06 2.34
N PHE A 227 -7.33 6.24 3.38
CA PHE A 227 -8.43 5.37 3.78
C PHE A 227 -9.26 6.00 4.89
N THR A 228 -10.57 5.88 4.79
CA THR A 228 -11.52 6.33 5.81
C THR A 228 -12.54 5.23 6.10
N ALA A 229 -12.82 4.97 7.37
CA ALA A 229 -13.85 4.07 7.87
C ALA A 229 -14.46 4.61 9.18
N ALA A 230 -14.81 5.90 9.20
CA ALA A 230 -15.34 6.56 10.39
C ALA A 230 -16.63 5.90 10.91
N PRO A 231 -16.69 5.45 12.17
CA PRO A 231 -17.91 4.93 12.76
C PRO A 231 -18.83 6.06 13.26
N PRO A 232 -20.15 5.81 13.39
CA PRO A 232 -20.99 6.65 14.24
C PRO A 232 -20.48 6.62 15.69
N ARG A 233 -20.53 7.76 16.37
CA ARG A 233 -20.12 7.88 17.77
C ARG A 233 -21.20 7.33 18.70
N LEU A 234 -21.12 6.03 19.02
CA LEU A 234 -22.09 5.32 19.86
C LEU A 234 -21.40 4.76 21.11
N LEU A 235 -21.94 5.07 22.29
CA LEU A 235 -21.42 4.56 23.56
C LEU A 235 -21.89 3.12 23.82
N GLY A 236 -20.99 2.28 24.30
CA GLY A 236 -21.29 0.90 24.70
C GLY A 236 -21.58 -0.05 23.54
N VAL A 237 -21.23 0.36 22.31
CA VAL A 237 -21.34 -0.47 21.11
C VAL A 237 -19.93 -0.74 20.60
N GLY A 238 -19.56 -2.01 20.47
CA GLY A 238 -18.21 -2.41 20.05
C GLY A 238 -18.04 -2.60 18.55
N ARG A 239 -19.12 -2.78 17.79
CA ARG A 239 -19.05 -3.07 16.35
C ARG A 239 -20.23 -2.49 15.59
N VAL A 240 -19.98 -1.79 14.49
CA VAL A 240 -21.01 -1.12 13.68
C VAL A 240 -20.72 -1.22 12.19
N PRO A 241 -21.75 -1.23 11.33
CA PRO A 241 -21.54 -1.05 9.91
C PRO A 241 -21.00 0.36 9.65
N VAL A 242 -20.01 0.45 8.76
CA VAL A 242 -19.37 1.71 8.37
C VAL A 242 -19.44 1.91 6.87
N ARG A 243 -19.24 3.16 6.45
CA ARG A 243 -18.99 3.49 5.05
C ARG A 243 -17.49 3.74 4.85
N ALA A 244 -16.74 2.67 4.65
CA ALA A 244 -15.33 2.67 4.26
C ALA A 244 -15.09 3.07 2.80
N TYR A 245 -14.18 4.00 2.57
CA TYR A 245 -13.76 4.41 1.23
C TYR A 245 -12.30 4.83 1.24
N ALA A 246 -11.68 4.87 0.06
CA ALA A 246 -10.35 5.43 -0.09
C ALA A 246 -10.32 6.53 -1.15
N ARG A 247 -9.53 7.56 -0.89
CA ARG A 247 -9.19 8.60 -1.85
C ARG A 247 -7.86 8.25 -2.50
N LEU A 248 -7.87 8.17 -3.83
CA LEU A 248 -6.67 7.93 -4.61
C LEU A 248 -5.83 9.21 -4.70
N PRO A 249 -4.49 9.07 -4.80
CA PRO A 249 -3.63 10.21 -5.09
C PRO A 249 -4.02 10.82 -6.43
N ILE A 250 -3.86 12.13 -6.56
CA ILE A 250 -4.16 12.84 -7.79
C ILE A 250 -3.03 12.52 -8.78
N SER A 251 -3.27 11.55 -9.66
CA SER A 251 -2.39 11.15 -10.77
C SER A 251 -2.20 12.30 -11.73
#